data_AF-A0A953UGD5-F1
#
_entry.id   AF-A0A953UGD5-F1
#
_cell.length_a   1.000
_cell.length_b   1.000
_cell.length_c   1.000
_cell.angle_alpha   90.00
_cell.angle_beta   90.00
_cell.angle_gamma   90.00
#
_symmetry.space_group_name_H-M   'P 1'
#
loop_
_entity.id
_entity.type
_entity.pdbx_description
1 polymer ?
#
loop_
_entity_poly.entity_id
_entity_poly.type
_entity_poly.pdbx_seq_one_letter_code
_entity_poly.pdbx_strand_id
1 'polypeptide(L)'
;MILGDRTGEAQPGVYEQVWREVAAEKPAFVVSVGDTIEGLKDEDADREWRQLDLLLKPFERYPLHLAPGNHDIWSARSERLFRDYAPGVHYSFDYGQAHFTILDNSRSEELSTEELAFLESDLKAHAAQPLKIIVSHRPSWLAYVALQNPNFPLHELAHRYGVQYIVAGHVHQMLHFELEGVTYVSMVSSGGHLRSSGAYQDGWFFGHALVQVNGKSIEFQIKEVGPPRGEGRVTRLADWGMLGLIQKRQPESAPAK
;
A
#
# COMPACT_ATOMS: atom_id res chain seq x y z
N MET A 1 5.47 8.89 0.28
CA MET A 1 5.52 7.83 -0.76
C MET A 1 4.85 6.59 -0.18
N ILE A 2 4.16 5.80 -1.01
CA ILE A 2 3.65 4.50 -0.61
C ILE A 2 4.39 3.42 -1.42
N LEU A 3 4.95 2.45 -0.73
CA LEU A 3 5.59 1.26 -1.30
C LEU A 3 4.64 0.09 -1.21
N GLY A 4 4.69 -0.76 -2.23
CA GLY A 4 4.09 -2.09 -2.22
C GLY A 4 4.92 -3.10 -1.45
N ASP A 5 4.58 -4.37 -1.68
CA ASP A 5 5.25 -5.54 -1.11
C ASP A 5 6.71 -5.61 -1.57
N ARG A 6 7.64 -5.75 -0.63
CA ARG A 6 9.06 -5.98 -0.93
C ARG A 6 9.32 -7.43 -1.34
N THR A 7 8.56 -8.37 -0.79
CA THR A 7 8.83 -9.81 -0.83
C THR A 7 7.57 -10.62 -1.13
N GLY A 8 7.53 -11.91 -0.80
CA GLY A 8 6.73 -12.93 -1.47
C GLY A 8 7.51 -13.40 -2.71
N GLU A 9 8.67 -14.01 -2.47
CA GLU A 9 9.71 -14.31 -3.46
C GLU A 9 10.42 -13.04 -3.99
N ALA A 10 11.17 -12.38 -3.11
CA ALA A 10 11.84 -11.11 -3.41
C ALA A 10 12.74 -11.17 -4.66
N GLN A 11 12.63 -10.14 -5.51
CA GLN A 11 13.32 -10.03 -6.79
C GLN A 11 14.59 -9.16 -6.65
N PRO A 12 15.80 -9.74 -6.83
CA PRO A 12 17.05 -9.04 -6.54
C PRO A 12 17.22 -7.70 -7.28
N GLY A 13 17.52 -6.64 -6.51
CA GLY A 13 17.80 -5.31 -7.03
C GLY A 13 16.57 -4.48 -7.41
N VAL A 14 15.35 -5.03 -7.34
CA VAL A 14 14.11 -4.26 -7.59
C VAL A 14 13.90 -3.27 -6.45
N TYR A 15 13.88 -3.74 -5.20
CA TYR A 15 13.58 -2.90 -4.05
C TYR A 15 14.65 -1.81 -3.83
N GLU A 16 15.92 -2.12 -4.08
CA GLU A 16 17.02 -1.14 -4.07
C GLU A 16 16.87 -0.09 -5.17
N GLN A 17 16.35 -0.47 -6.33
CA GLN A 17 16.02 0.48 -7.39
C GLN A 17 14.84 1.36 -6.98
N VAL A 18 13.75 0.77 -6.46
CA VAL A 18 12.59 1.51 -5.93
C VAL A 18 13.04 2.53 -4.89
N TRP A 19 13.86 2.16 -3.91
CA TRP A 19 14.33 3.11 -2.90
C TRP A 19 15.20 4.24 -3.45
N ARG A 20 16.02 3.99 -4.48
CA ARG A 20 16.78 5.05 -5.16
C ARG A 20 15.86 6.04 -5.87
N GLU A 21 14.84 5.53 -6.57
CA GLU A 21 13.84 6.36 -7.25
C GLU A 21 12.97 7.15 -6.26
N VAL A 22 12.53 6.50 -5.18
CA VAL A 22 11.83 7.11 -4.04
C VAL A 22 12.67 8.21 -3.40
N ALA A 23 13.94 7.94 -3.12
CA ALA A 23 14.83 8.92 -2.51
C ALA A 23 15.08 10.14 -3.40
N ALA A 24 15.03 9.99 -4.73
CA ALA A 24 15.18 11.09 -5.69
C ALA A 24 13.99 12.07 -5.64
N GLU A 25 12.80 11.60 -5.27
CA GLU A 25 11.61 12.43 -5.03
C GLU A 25 11.66 13.23 -3.72
N LYS A 26 12.63 12.94 -2.85
CA LYS A 26 12.81 13.61 -1.54
C LYS A 26 11.52 13.67 -0.71
N PRO A 27 10.89 12.52 -0.44
CA PRO A 27 9.61 12.52 0.25
C PRO A 27 9.74 12.93 1.71
N ALA A 28 8.64 13.44 2.27
CA ALA A 28 8.56 13.75 3.70
C ALA A 28 8.63 12.48 4.57
N PHE A 29 8.02 11.39 4.10
CA PHE A 29 8.04 10.06 4.72
C PHE A 29 7.64 8.99 3.68
N VAL A 30 7.84 7.74 4.05
CA VAL A 30 7.51 6.55 3.28
C VAL A 30 6.59 5.66 4.11
N VAL A 31 5.54 5.12 3.48
CA VAL A 31 4.66 4.11 4.06
C VAL A 31 4.81 2.83 3.24
N SER A 32 5.01 1.68 3.87
CA SER A 32 4.96 0.37 3.21
C SER A 32 3.67 -0.34 3.59
N VAL A 33 3.04 -1.01 2.62
CA VAL A 33 1.84 -1.83 2.82
C VAL A 33 2.12 -3.23 3.41
N GLY A 34 3.36 -3.50 3.84
CA GLY A 34 3.77 -4.75 4.46
C GLY A 34 4.53 -5.69 3.54
N ASP A 35 4.77 -6.89 4.04
CA ASP A 35 5.62 -7.90 3.42
C ASP A 35 7.02 -7.32 3.18
N THR A 36 7.64 -6.90 4.30
CA THR A 36 8.91 -6.16 4.37
C THR A 36 10.12 -7.11 4.42
N ILE A 37 9.98 -8.29 5.02
CA ILE A 37 10.98 -9.37 5.02
C ILE A 37 10.38 -10.65 4.43
N GLU A 38 11.20 -11.61 4.00
CA GLU A 38 10.68 -12.87 3.39
C GLU A 38 10.00 -13.78 4.42
N GLY A 39 10.42 -13.72 5.68
CA GLY A 39 9.68 -14.21 6.82
C GLY A 39 9.28 -15.68 6.79
N LEU A 40 8.17 -15.97 7.47
CA LEU A 40 7.56 -17.30 7.63
C LEU A 40 8.42 -18.34 8.38
N LYS A 41 9.66 -18.00 8.75
CA LYS A 41 10.57 -18.84 9.54
C LYS A 41 11.23 -18.04 10.66
N ASP A 42 10.89 -18.40 11.89
CA ASP A 42 11.38 -17.74 13.10
C ASP A 42 12.92 -17.69 13.23
N GLU A 43 13.60 -18.71 12.70
CA GLU A 43 15.07 -18.84 12.69
C GLU A 43 15.77 -17.85 11.74
N ASP A 44 15.05 -17.36 10.74
CA ASP A 44 15.58 -16.47 9.70
C ASP A 44 15.24 -14.99 9.97
N ALA A 45 14.16 -14.73 10.71
CA ALA A 45 13.58 -13.40 10.93
C ALA A 45 14.60 -12.32 11.34
N ASP A 46 15.40 -12.55 12.38
CA ASP A 46 16.41 -11.58 12.84
C ASP A 46 17.44 -11.24 11.75
N ARG A 47 17.85 -12.24 10.96
CA ARG A 47 18.83 -12.03 9.88
C ARG A 47 18.23 -11.17 8.78
N GLU A 48 16.98 -11.42 8.41
CA GLU A 48 16.30 -10.70 7.34
C GLU A 48 16.01 -9.25 7.70
N TRP A 49 15.55 -9.00 8.93
CA TRP A 49 15.40 -7.64 9.44
C TRP A 49 16.72 -6.87 9.46
N ARG A 50 17.84 -7.50 9.88
CA ARG A 50 19.17 -6.88 9.79
C ARG A 50 19.62 -6.61 8.35
N GLN A 51 19.26 -7.49 7.41
CA GLN A 51 19.56 -7.28 6.00
C GLN A 51 18.75 -6.11 5.42
N LEU A 52 17.48 -5.99 5.82
CA LEU A 52 16.65 -4.83 5.51
C LEU A 52 17.28 -3.54 6.05
N ASP A 53 17.72 -3.51 7.31
CA ASP A 53 18.39 -2.34 7.90
C ASP A 53 19.62 -1.90 7.10
N LEU A 54 20.48 -2.85 6.73
CA LEU A 54 21.67 -2.57 5.93
C LEU A 54 21.31 -2.02 4.55
N LEU A 55 20.25 -2.55 3.92
CA LEU A 55 19.74 -2.06 2.65
C LEU A 55 19.16 -0.64 2.76
N LEU A 56 18.45 -0.36 3.86
CA LEU A 56 17.78 0.93 4.08
C LEU A 56 18.69 2.02 4.64
N LYS A 57 19.85 1.67 5.19
CA LYS A 57 20.81 2.61 5.78
C LYS A 57 21.11 3.86 4.92
N PRO A 58 21.31 3.78 3.58
CA PRO A 58 21.51 4.97 2.75
C PRO A 58 20.31 5.93 2.69
N PHE A 59 19.13 5.46 3.12
CA PHE A 59 17.84 6.15 3.06
C PHE A 59 17.28 6.51 4.45
N GLU A 60 18.05 6.30 5.53
CA GLU A 60 17.63 6.46 6.94
C GLU A 60 17.08 7.86 7.29
N ARG A 61 17.38 8.87 6.47
CA ARG A 61 16.85 10.24 6.62
C ARG A 61 15.34 10.35 6.37
N TYR A 62 14.74 9.36 5.71
CA TYR A 62 13.30 9.35 5.40
C TYR A 62 12.59 8.48 6.43
N PRO A 63 11.66 9.04 7.24
CA PRO A 63 10.82 8.25 8.14
C PRO A 63 10.09 7.15 7.36
N LEU A 64 10.17 5.91 7.86
CA LEU A 64 9.50 4.75 7.29
C LEU A 64 8.43 4.24 8.25
N HIS A 65 7.19 4.18 7.76
CA HIS A 65 6.04 3.61 8.45
C HIS A 65 5.71 2.26 7.80
N LEU A 66 5.67 1.21 8.60
CA LEU A 66 5.38 -0.16 8.15
C LEU A 66 3.97 -0.56 8.58
N ALA A 67 3.15 -1.01 7.63
CA ALA A 67 2.04 -1.91 7.94
C ALA A 67 2.58 -3.34 8.02
N PRO A 68 2.09 -4.20 8.93
CA PRO A 68 2.54 -5.58 8.99
C PRO A 68 1.88 -6.43 7.91
N GLY A 69 2.68 -7.14 7.12
CA GLY A 69 2.20 -8.19 6.21
C GLY A 69 2.30 -9.59 6.79
N ASN A 70 1.78 -10.59 6.07
CA ASN A 70 1.84 -11.98 6.53
C ASN A 70 3.27 -12.54 6.55
N HIS A 71 4.17 -11.98 5.74
CA HIS A 71 5.59 -12.26 5.82
C HIS A 71 6.29 -11.49 6.96
N ASP A 72 5.68 -10.48 7.57
CA ASP A 72 6.27 -9.76 8.71
C ASP A 72 5.82 -10.36 10.05
N ILE A 73 4.54 -10.72 10.15
CA ILE A 73 3.93 -11.23 11.37
C ILE A 73 3.18 -12.55 11.10
N TRP A 74 3.80 -13.68 11.44
CA TRP A 74 3.20 -15.02 11.37
C TRP A 74 3.23 -15.75 12.73
N SER A 75 4.04 -15.27 13.69
CA SER A 75 4.21 -15.87 15.01
C SER A 75 4.33 -14.80 16.10
N ALA A 76 4.20 -15.21 17.37
CA ALA A 76 4.46 -14.31 18.50
C ALA A 76 5.92 -13.82 18.52
N ARG A 77 6.87 -14.56 17.95
CA ARG A 77 8.27 -14.12 17.84
C ARG A 77 8.40 -13.03 16.79
N SER A 78 7.87 -13.25 15.59
CA SER A 78 7.97 -12.27 14.50
C SER A 78 7.20 -10.99 14.84
N GLU A 79 6.08 -11.07 15.56
CA GLU A 79 5.34 -9.92 16.10
C GLU A 79 6.18 -9.09 17.09
N ARG A 80 6.99 -9.74 17.93
CA ARG A 80 7.91 -9.02 18.83
C ARG A 80 9.01 -8.32 18.04
N LEU A 81 9.59 -9.00 17.06
CA LEU A 81 10.62 -8.40 16.20
C LEU A 81 10.08 -7.22 15.38
N PHE A 82 8.88 -7.33 14.80
CA PHE A 82 8.27 -6.24 14.05
C PHE A 82 8.14 -4.96 14.88
N ARG A 83 7.83 -5.07 16.17
CA ARG A 83 7.74 -3.91 17.09
C ARG A 83 9.08 -3.22 17.36
N ASP A 84 10.21 -3.83 17.01
CA ASP A 84 11.51 -3.15 17.05
C ASP A 84 11.67 -2.19 15.86
N TYR A 85 10.86 -2.35 14.80
CA TYR A 85 10.91 -1.61 13.54
C TYR A 85 9.72 -0.68 13.29
N ALA A 86 8.65 -0.81 14.08
CA ALA A 86 7.44 0.00 13.97
C ALA A 86 6.91 0.40 15.35
N PRO A 87 6.17 1.52 15.48
CA PRO A 87 5.60 1.96 16.77
C PRO A 87 4.67 0.93 17.45
N GLY A 88 4.08 0.05 16.66
CA GLY A 88 3.15 -0.99 17.08
C GLY A 88 2.75 -1.84 15.88
N VAL A 89 1.88 -2.82 16.09
CA VAL A 89 1.30 -3.64 15.02
C VAL A 89 0.13 -2.92 14.34
N HIS A 90 -0.62 -2.13 15.11
CA HIS A 90 -1.47 -1.05 14.66
C HIS A 90 -0.99 0.25 15.29
N TYR A 91 -1.16 1.37 14.60
CA TYR A 91 -0.84 2.72 15.10
C TYR A 91 -1.37 3.76 14.12
N SER A 92 -1.30 5.03 14.50
CA SER A 92 -1.68 6.13 13.61
C SER A 92 -0.72 7.31 13.75
N PHE A 93 -0.74 8.19 12.77
CA PHE A 93 0.02 9.44 12.79
C PHE A 93 -0.62 10.51 11.90
N ASP A 94 -0.42 11.76 12.29
CA ASP A 94 -0.84 12.92 11.50
C ASP A 94 0.36 13.49 10.73
N TYR A 95 0.12 13.87 9.49
CA TYR A 95 1.05 14.68 8.70
C TYR A 95 0.31 15.80 7.98
N GLY A 96 0.51 17.03 8.45
CA GLY A 96 -0.22 18.19 7.93
C GLY A 96 -1.73 18.03 8.16
N GLN A 97 -2.49 17.91 7.06
CA GLN A 97 -3.95 17.76 7.07
C GLN A 97 -4.41 16.31 6.88
N ALA A 98 -3.48 15.36 6.78
CA ALA A 98 -3.77 13.96 6.56
C ALA A 98 -3.50 13.14 7.82
N HIS A 99 -4.47 12.31 8.16
CA HIS A 99 -4.38 11.27 9.18
C HIS A 99 -4.16 9.92 8.51
N PHE A 100 -3.22 9.15 9.03
CA PHE A 100 -2.93 7.81 8.58
C PHE A 100 -3.18 6.82 9.71
N THR A 101 -4.02 5.83 9.45
CA THR A 101 -4.25 4.69 10.35
C THR A 101 -3.63 3.44 9.74
N ILE A 102 -2.73 2.79 10.47
CA ILE A 102 -2.10 1.52 10.09
C ILE A 102 -2.75 0.41 10.91
N LEU A 103 -3.28 -0.61 10.24
CA LEU A 103 -3.98 -1.75 10.85
C LEU A 103 -3.21 -3.05 10.65
N ASP A 104 -3.37 -3.99 11.60
CA ASP A 104 -2.83 -5.33 11.49
C ASP A 104 -3.87 -6.33 10.98
N ASN A 105 -3.64 -6.89 9.78
CA ASN A 105 -4.32 -8.09 9.30
C ASN A 105 -3.33 -9.13 8.76
N SER A 106 -2.12 -9.15 9.29
CA SER A 106 -1.05 -10.06 8.88
C SER A 106 -1.42 -11.55 8.99
N ARG A 107 -2.22 -11.91 10.00
CA ARG A 107 -2.55 -13.31 10.35
C ARG A 107 -3.97 -13.74 9.97
N SER A 108 -4.74 -12.88 9.29
CA SER A 108 -6.16 -13.12 8.99
C SER A 108 -6.56 -12.40 7.70
N GLU A 109 -7.42 -13.01 6.88
CA GLU A 109 -8.00 -12.33 5.71
C GLU A 109 -8.97 -11.21 6.11
N GLU A 110 -9.48 -11.23 7.34
CA GLU A 110 -10.43 -10.27 7.89
C GLU A 110 -9.82 -9.47 9.04
N LEU A 111 -10.32 -8.25 9.26
CA LEU A 111 -10.00 -7.45 10.45
C LEU A 111 -10.73 -8.01 11.67
N SER A 112 -10.02 -8.16 12.79
CA SER A 112 -10.64 -8.61 14.03
C SER A 112 -11.54 -7.53 14.63
N THR A 113 -12.38 -7.92 15.59
CA THR A 113 -13.20 -6.96 16.35
C THR A 113 -12.34 -5.95 17.10
N GLU A 114 -11.19 -6.37 17.62
CA GLU A 114 -10.24 -5.49 18.31
C GLU A 114 -9.64 -4.46 17.36
N GLU A 115 -9.29 -4.85 16.12
CA GLU A 115 -8.76 -3.90 15.14
C GLU A 115 -9.82 -2.91 14.64
N LEU A 116 -11.07 -3.37 14.47
CA LEU A 116 -12.17 -2.47 14.12
C LEU A 116 -12.48 -1.49 15.26
N ALA A 117 -12.37 -1.93 16.52
CA ALA A 117 -12.54 -1.07 17.69
C ALA A 117 -11.40 -0.03 17.81
N PHE A 118 -10.16 -0.44 17.54
CA PHE A 118 -9.03 0.48 17.42
C PHE A 118 -9.29 1.52 16.33
N LEU A 119 -9.67 1.09 15.13
CA LEU A 119 -9.97 1.97 14.01
C LEU A 119 -11.06 2.98 14.35
N GLU A 120 -12.18 2.54 14.94
CA GLU A 120 -13.26 3.46 15.33
C GLU A 120 -12.79 4.50 16.35
N SER A 121 -12.03 4.07 17.37
CA SER A 121 -11.50 4.97 18.39
C SER A 121 -10.54 6.01 17.78
N ASP A 122 -9.65 5.57 16.88
CA ASP A 122 -8.68 6.39 16.18
C ASP A 122 -9.37 7.43 15.29
N LEU A 123 -10.26 6.98 14.39
CA LEU A 123 -11.01 7.87 13.49
C LEU A 123 -11.85 8.91 14.26
N LYS A 124 -12.41 8.53 15.41
CA LYS A 124 -13.14 9.44 16.29
C LYS A 124 -12.23 10.48 16.94
N ALA A 125 -11.04 10.07 17.41
CA ALA A 125 -10.07 10.99 18.00
C ALA A 125 -9.53 11.99 16.96
N HIS A 126 -9.42 11.58 15.70
CA HIS A 126 -8.91 12.39 14.59
C HIS A 126 -10.01 12.93 13.67
N ALA A 127 -11.25 13.07 14.18
CA ALA A 127 -12.40 13.52 13.39
C ALA A 127 -12.19 14.87 12.68
N ALA A 128 -11.38 15.76 13.27
CA ALA A 128 -11.06 17.07 12.71
C ALA A 128 -10.13 17.05 11.49
N GLN A 129 -9.41 15.94 11.26
CA GLN A 129 -8.52 15.83 10.10
C GLN A 129 -9.34 15.70 8.81
N PRO A 130 -9.15 16.60 7.83
CA PRO A 130 -9.96 16.61 6.62
C PRO A 130 -9.61 15.48 5.65
N LEU A 131 -8.42 14.91 5.78
CA LEU A 131 -7.96 13.79 4.99
C LEU A 131 -7.66 12.60 5.90
N LYS A 132 -8.20 11.42 5.58
CA LYS A 132 -7.96 10.19 6.33
C LYS A 132 -7.68 9.03 5.37
N ILE A 133 -6.61 8.30 5.66
CA ILE A 133 -6.11 7.17 4.89
C ILE A 133 -5.91 5.98 5.83
N ILE A 134 -6.46 4.83 5.46
CA ILE A 134 -6.22 3.56 6.16
C ILE A 134 -5.25 2.73 5.33
N VAL A 135 -4.30 2.08 5.99
CA VAL A 135 -3.39 1.11 5.38
C VAL A 135 -3.46 -0.20 6.14
N SER A 136 -3.69 -1.30 5.42
CA SER A 136 -3.70 -2.66 5.94
C SER A 136 -3.17 -3.59 4.86
N HIS A 137 -2.38 -4.59 5.22
CA HIS A 137 -1.68 -5.39 4.21
C HIS A 137 -2.62 -6.19 3.30
N ARG A 138 -3.51 -6.99 3.86
CA ARG A 138 -4.44 -7.82 3.08
C ARG A 138 -5.66 -7.00 2.64
N PRO A 139 -6.10 -7.10 1.38
CA PRO A 139 -7.28 -6.37 0.92
C PRO A 139 -8.57 -7.11 1.30
N SER A 140 -8.90 -7.18 2.60
CA SER A 140 -10.13 -7.82 3.11
C SER A 140 -11.42 -7.27 2.47
N TRP A 141 -11.34 -6.03 1.99
CA TRP A 141 -12.39 -5.32 1.29
C TRP A 141 -12.62 -5.80 -0.16
N LEU A 142 -11.67 -6.53 -0.78
CA LEU A 142 -11.66 -6.75 -2.24
C LEU A 142 -12.94 -7.40 -2.76
N ALA A 143 -13.37 -8.50 -2.14
CA ALA A 143 -14.57 -9.22 -2.57
C ALA A 143 -15.84 -8.37 -2.41
N TYR A 144 -15.97 -7.68 -1.27
CA TYR A 144 -17.10 -6.80 -0.99
C TYR A 144 -17.20 -5.66 -2.01
N VAL A 145 -16.09 -4.97 -2.25
CA VAL A 145 -16.02 -3.81 -3.13
C VAL A 145 -16.19 -4.19 -4.60
N ALA A 146 -15.62 -5.32 -5.03
CA ALA A 146 -15.82 -5.86 -6.38
C ALA A 146 -17.29 -6.22 -6.65
N LEU A 147 -18.01 -6.66 -5.63
CA LEU A 147 -19.45 -6.94 -5.69
C LEU A 147 -20.33 -5.72 -5.41
N GLN A 148 -19.74 -4.52 -5.25
CA GLN A 148 -20.44 -3.29 -4.90
C GLN A 148 -21.30 -3.43 -3.62
N ASN A 149 -20.82 -4.20 -2.65
CA ASN A 149 -21.48 -4.43 -1.37
C ASN A 149 -20.87 -3.51 -0.28
N PRO A 150 -21.58 -2.48 0.18
CA PRO A 150 -21.11 -1.59 1.25
C PRO A 150 -21.26 -2.17 2.66
N ASN A 151 -21.97 -3.30 2.81
CA ASN A 151 -22.34 -3.85 4.11
C ASN A 151 -21.22 -4.71 4.71
N PHE A 152 -20.10 -4.08 5.06
CA PHE A 152 -19.02 -4.70 5.83
C PHE A 152 -18.36 -3.70 6.79
N PRO A 153 -17.86 -4.16 7.96
CA PRO A 153 -17.50 -3.27 9.07
C PRO A 153 -16.47 -2.19 8.74
N LEU A 154 -15.45 -2.53 7.95
CA LEU A 154 -14.41 -1.57 7.55
C LEU A 154 -15.00 -0.42 6.72
N HIS A 155 -15.90 -0.71 5.77
CA HIS A 155 -16.52 0.31 4.95
C HIS A 155 -17.50 1.17 5.75
N GLU A 156 -18.30 0.57 6.63
CA GLU A 156 -19.21 1.32 7.49
C GLU A 156 -18.48 2.35 8.34
N LEU A 157 -17.33 1.99 8.92
CA LEU A 157 -16.47 2.93 9.65
C LEU A 157 -15.83 3.96 8.73
N ALA A 158 -15.27 3.53 7.59
CA ALA A 158 -14.65 4.43 6.62
C ALA A 158 -15.63 5.50 6.12
N HIS A 159 -16.83 5.09 5.73
CA HIS A 159 -17.88 5.99 5.27
C HIS A 159 -18.36 6.92 6.40
N ARG A 160 -18.64 6.38 7.60
CA ARG A 160 -19.12 7.15 8.75
C ARG A 160 -18.17 8.27 9.16
N TYR A 161 -16.85 8.00 9.17
CA TYR A 161 -15.84 8.95 9.64
C TYR A 161 -15.13 9.73 8.51
N GLY A 162 -15.60 9.56 7.27
CA GLY A 162 -15.07 10.26 6.10
C GLY A 162 -13.62 9.90 5.85
N VAL A 163 -13.33 8.63 5.60
CA VAL A 163 -12.07 8.12 5.06
C VAL A 163 -12.12 8.20 3.54
N GLN A 164 -11.03 8.66 2.91
CA GLN A 164 -10.97 8.79 1.45
C GLN A 164 -10.30 7.59 0.81
N TYR A 165 -9.26 7.05 1.45
CA TYR A 165 -8.44 5.99 0.85
C TYR A 165 -8.25 4.83 1.82
N ILE A 166 -8.44 3.62 1.31
CA ILE A 166 -8.02 2.37 1.97
C ILE A 166 -7.02 1.70 1.05
N VAL A 167 -5.77 1.55 1.51
CA VAL A 167 -4.64 1.08 0.72
C VAL A 167 -4.14 -0.26 1.26
N ALA A 168 -3.90 -1.21 0.38
CA ALA A 168 -3.41 -2.55 0.69
C ALA A 168 -2.30 -3.02 -0.26
N GLY A 169 -1.64 -4.12 0.11
CA GLY A 169 -0.65 -4.84 -0.69
C GLY A 169 -1.13 -6.26 -1.00
N HIS A 170 -0.29 -7.25 -0.71
CA HIS A 170 -0.54 -8.70 -0.72
C HIS A 170 -0.75 -9.33 -2.11
N VAL A 171 -1.51 -8.67 -2.98
CA VAL A 171 -1.87 -9.17 -4.31
C VAL A 171 -0.76 -8.92 -5.32
N HIS A 172 0.11 -7.92 -5.07
CA HIS A 172 1.18 -7.46 -5.97
C HIS A 172 0.67 -6.87 -7.29
N GLN A 173 -0.58 -6.41 -7.30
CA GLN A 173 -1.28 -5.92 -8.49
C GLN A 173 -1.87 -4.53 -8.22
N MET A 174 -1.68 -3.62 -9.18
CA MET A 174 -2.39 -2.34 -9.20
C MET A 174 -3.88 -2.58 -9.43
N LEU A 175 -4.68 -2.40 -8.38
CA LEU A 175 -6.13 -2.41 -8.50
C LEU A 175 -6.70 -1.14 -7.88
N HIS A 176 -7.74 -0.61 -8.52
CA HIS A 176 -8.41 0.59 -8.07
C HIS A 176 -9.93 0.38 -8.13
N PHE A 177 -10.60 0.70 -7.02
CA PHE A 177 -12.04 0.62 -6.89
C PHE A 177 -12.59 1.85 -6.17
N GLU A 178 -13.86 2.10 -6.37
CA GLU A 178 -14.63 3.13 -5.69
C GLU A 178 -15.90 2.49 -5.12
N LEU A 179 -16.24 2.82 -3.87
CA LEU A 179 -17.48 2.42 -3.23
C LEU A 179 -17.94 3.55 -2.31
N GLU A 180 -19.13 4.11 -2.59
CA GLU A 180 -19.76 5.19 -1.79
C GLU A 180 -18.83 6.36 -1.41
N GLY A 181 -17.93 6.74 -2.34
CA GLY A 181 -16.99 7.85 -2.17
C GLY A 181 -15.69 7.50 -1.42
N VAL A 182 -15.49 6.22 -1.09
CA VAL A 182 -14.22 5.68 -0.55
C VAL A 182 -13.46 5.00 -1.68
N THR A 183 -12.22 5.42 -1.90
CA THR A 183 -11.29 4.84 -2.86
C THR A 183 -10.54 3.67 -2.22
N TYR A 184 -10.53 2.53 -2.88
CA TYR A 184 -9.79 1.34 -2.47
C TYR A 184 -8.67 1.05 -3.45
N VAL A 185 -7.48 0.76 -2.90
CA VAL A 185 -6.26 0.60 -3.69
C VAL A 185 -5.52 -0.64 -3.26
N SER A 186 -5.27 -1.55 -4.20
CA SER A 186 -4.21 -2.56 -4.07
C SER A 186 -2.96 -2.02 -4.76
N MET A 187 -1.86 -1.94 -4.04
CA MET A 187 -0.58 -1.46 -4.55
C MET A 187 0.09 -2.51 -5.42
N VAL A 188 0.83 -2.02 -6.42
CA VAL A 188 1.83 -2.80 -7.17
C VAL A 188 2.91 -3.36 -6.25
N SER A 189 3.62 -4.40 -6.69
CA SER A 189 4.82 -4.86 -6.00
C SER A 189 5.93 -3.80 -6.02
N SER A 190 6.66 -3.65 -4.92
CA SER A 190 7.93 -2.89 -4.88
C SER A 190 9.16 -3.80 -4.90
N GLY A 191 8.99 -5.12 -4.98
CA GLY A 191 10.09 -6.09 -5.00
C GLY A 191 9.66 -7.55 -4.96
N GLY A 192 8.46 -7.86 -4.48
CA GLY A 192 7.90 -9.22 -4.46
C GLY A 192 7.59 -9.76 -5.87
N HIS A 193 7.62 -11.08 -6.05
CA HIS A 193 7.37 -11.68 -7.37
C HIS A 193 6.04 -11.23 -7.99
N LEU A 194 6.06 -10.87 -9.27
CA LEU A 194 4.85 -10.52 -10.01
C LEU A 194 4.12 -11.81 -10.39
N ARG A 195 2.86 -11.93 -9.95
CA ARG A 195 2.04 -13.09 -10.29
C ARG A 195 1.47 -12.97 -11.71
N SER A 196 0.91 -14.08 -12.21
CA SER A 196 0.10 -14.12 -13.43
C SER A 196 0.84 -13.62 -14.70
N SER A 197 0.22 -12.75 -15.50
CA SER A 197 0.71 -12.32 -16.82
C SER A 197 2.01 -11.52 -16.78
N GLY A 198 2.36 -10.92 -15.64
CA GLY A 198 3.48 -9.98 -15.52
C GLY A 198 3.34 -8.74 -16.43
N ALA A 199 2.13 -8.48 -16.92
CA ALA A 199 1.88 -7.44 -17.90
C ALA A 199 1.44 -6.13 -17.24
N TYR A 200 2.08 -5.03 -17.64
CA TYR A 200 1.81 -3.70 -17.12
C TYR A 200 0.33 -3.31 -17.21
N GLN A 201 -0.31 -3.55 -18.36
CA GLN A 201 -1.72 -3.19 -18.58
C GLN A 201 -2.70 -3.90 -17.64
N ASP A 202 -2.30 -5.05 -17.09
CA ASP A 202 -3.12 -5.83 -16.16
C ASP A 202 -2.83 -5.42 -14.71
N GLY A 203 -1.92 -4.46 -14.47
CA GLY A 203 -1.52 -4.00 -13.14
C GLY A 203 -0.35 -4.76 -12.53
N TRP A 204 0.29 -5.66 -13.28
CA TRP A 204 1.44 -6.45 -12.82
C TRP A 204 2.75 -5.80 -13.26
N PHE A 205 3.33 -4.98 -12.39
CA PHE A 205 4.64 -4.35 -12.62
C PHE A 205 5.28 -3.97 -11.29
N PHE A 206 6.59 -3.72 -11.30
CA PHE A 206 7.27 -3.17 -10.13
C PHE A 206 7.11 -1.65 -10.09
N GLY A 207 6.77 -1.10 -8.93
CA GLY A 207 6.58 0.33 -8.80
C GLY A 207 6.34 0.80 -7.37
N HIS A 208 5.90 2.06 -7.28
CA HIS A 208 5.55 2.73 -6.04
C HIS A 208 4.57 3.88 -6.34
N ALA A 209 3.94 4.46 -5.30
CA ALA A 209 3.08 5.63 -5.45
C ALA A 209 3.70 6.89 -4.82
N LEU A 210 3.72 7.96 -5.60
CA LEU A 210 3.87 9.32 -5.07
C LEU A 210 2.48 9.84 -4.70
N VAL A 211 2.34 10.24 -3.44
CA VAL A 211 1.09 10.77 -2.88
C VAL A 211 1.35 12.21 -2.47
N GLN A 212 0.67 13.14 -3.15
CA GLN A 212 0.78 14.58 -2.88
C GLN A 212 -0.47 15.06 -2.16
N VAL A 213 -0.29 15.70 -1.01
CA VAL A 213 -1.37 16.31 -0.23
C VAL A 213 -1.39 17.81 -0.51
N ASN A 214 -2.44 18.28 -1.18
CA ASN A 214 -2.62 19.68 -1.57
C ASN A 214 -3.86 20.26 -0.89
N GLY A 215 -3.68 20.83 0.30
CA GLY A 215 -4.82 21.29 1.10
C GLY A 215 -5.68 20.11 1.55
N LYS A 216 -6.90 20.02 1.01
CA LYS A 216 -7.87 18.93 1.28
C LYS A 216 -8.01 17.96 0.11
N SER A 217 -7.06 17.95 -0.84
CA SER A 217 -7.02 16.96 -1.91
C SER A 217 -5.76 16.10 -1.81
N ILE A 218 -5.89 14.88 -2.28
CA ILE A 218 -4.77 13.94 -2.44
C ILE A 218 -4.68 13.56 -3.91
N GLU A 219 -3.48 13.56 -4.46
CA GLU A 219 -3.19 13.06 -5.79
C GLU A 219 -2.20 11.90 -5.71
N PHE A 220 -2.56 10.79 -6.36
CA PHE A 220 -1.73 9.60 -6.49
C PHE A 220 -1.16 9.52 -7.91
N GLN A 221 0.18 9.44 -7.98
CA GLN A 221 0.90 9.04 -9.18
C GLN A 221 1.49 7.65 -8.97
N ILE A 222 1.02 6.69 -9.75
CA ILE A 222 1.54 5.32 -9.77
C ILE A 222 2.71 5.30 -10.74
N LYS A 223 3.91 5.02 -10.21
CA LYS A 223 5.16 5.05 -10.95
C LYS A 223 5.71 3.64 -11.08
N GLU A 224 5.84 3.18 -12.31
CA GLU A 224 6.61 1.99 -12.64
C GLU A 224 8.10 2.29 -12.46
N VAL A 225 8.88 1.30 -12.01
CA VAL A 225 10.33 1.41 -11.98
C VAL A 225 10.91 1.65 -13.38
N GLY A 226 12.03 2.36 -13.44
CA GLY A 226 12.73 2.58 -14.71
C GLY A 226 13.47 1.35 -15.27
N PRO A 227 14.09 1.48 -16.45
CA PRO A 227 14.97 0.46 -17.00
C PRO A 227 16.09 0.06 -16.01
N PRO A 228 16.51 -1.21 -15.96
CA PRO A 228 16.14 -2.31 -16.87
C PRO A 228 14.90 -3.10 -16.44
N ARG A 229 14.23 -2.71 -15.34
CA ARG A 229 13.17 -3.50 -14.69
C ARG A 229 11.75 -3.09 -15.05
N GLY A 230 11.62 -1.96 -15.74
CA GLY A 230 10.38 -1.43 -16.29
C GLY A 230 10.68 -0.32 -17.29
N GLU A 231 9.66 0.41 -17.71
CA GLU A 231 9.76 1.49 -18.69
C GLU A 231 9.68 2.88 -18.05
N GLY A 232 9.53 2.97 -16.72
CA GLY A 232 9.40 4.25 -16.02
C GLY A 232 8.06 4.97 -16.30
N ARG A 233 7.01 4.22 -16.65
CA ARG A 233 5.67 4.76 -16.91
C ARG A 233 5.09 5.40 -15.65
N VAL A 234 4.36 6.50 -15.84
CA VAL A 234 3.63 7.18 -14.75
C VAL A 234 2.17 7.30 -15.14
N THR A 235 1.30 6.88 -14.24
CA THR A 235 -0.17 6.93 -14.40
C THR A 235 -0.81 7.56 -13.18
N ARG A 236 -2.03 8.06 -13.31
CA ARG A 236 -2.83 8.50 -12.17
C ARG A 236 -3.62 7.32 -11.65
N LEU A 237 -4.03 7.35 -10.38
CA LEU A 237 -4.89 6.30 -9.82
C LEU A 237 -6.17 6.08 -10.63
N ALA A 238 -6.80 7.17 -11.10
CA ALA A 238 -8.00 7.12 -11.95
C ALA A 238 -7.80 6.50 -13.35
N ASP A 239 -6.55 6.23 -13.77
CA ASP A 239 -6.29 5.51 -15.00
C ASP A 239 -6.33 3.96 -14.78
N TRP A 240 -6.53 3.50 -13.54
CA TRP A 240 -6.67 2.09 -13.16
C TRP A 240 -8.09 1.76 -12.71
N GLY A 241 -8.47 0.48 -12.83
CA GLY A 241 -9.72 -0.07 -12.32
C GLY A 241 -9.54 -1.51 -11.80
N MET A 242 -10.66 -2.20 -11.55
CA MET A 242 -10.69 -3.59 -11.07
C MET A 242 -9.96 -4.60 -11.97
N LEU A 243 -9.85 -4.31 -13.27
CA LEU A 243 -9.28 -5.23 -14.27
C LEU A 243 -7.95 -4.72 -14.85
N GLY A 244 -7.26 -3.83 -14.14
CA GLY A 244 -6.03 -3.19 -14.61
C GLY A 244 -6.27 -1.82 -15.24
N LEU A 245 -5.44 -1.46 -16.21
CA LEU A 245 -5.41 -0.13 -16.82
C LEU A 245 -6.67 0.11 -17.65
N ILE A 246 -7.38 1.19 -17.36
CA ILE A 246 -8.56 1.60 -18.13
C ILE A 246 -8.05 2.19 -19.45
N GLN A 247 -8.21 1.44 -20.55
CA GLN A 247 -7.93 1.98 -21.87
C GLN A 247 -8.84 3.19 -22.12
N LYS A 248 -8.27 4.40 -22.15
CA LYS A 248 -8.95 5.55 -22.75
C LYS A 248 -9.15 5.21 -24.22
N ARG A 249 -10.41 5.03 -24.66
CA ARG A 249 -10.72 5.03 -26.10
C ARG A 249 -10.10 6.30 -26.67
N GLN A 250 -9.13 6.17 -27.58
CA GLN A 250 -8.85 7.28 -28.47
C GLN A 250 -10.17 7.59 -29.20
N PRO A 251 -10.57 8.87 -29.34
CA PRO A 251 -11.64 9.19 -30.27
C PRO A 251 -11.17 8.69 -31.63
N GLU A 252 -11.93 7.75 -32.22
CA GLU A 252 -11.73 7.35 -33.61
C GLU A 252 -11.66 8.64 -34.43
N SER A 253 -10.52 8.85 -35.10
CA SER A 253 -10.43 9.88 -36.12
C SER A 253 -11.52 9.59 -37.13
N ALA A 254 -12.53 10.46 -37.20
CA ALA A 254 -13.59 10.36 -38.19
C ALA A 254 -12.94 10.18 -39.58
N PRO A 255 -13.45 9.25 -40.41
CA PRO A 255 -12.89 9.04 -41.74
C PRO A 255 -12.96 10.35 -42.51
N ALA A 256 -11.82 10.75 -43.09
CA ALA A 256 -11.75 11.89 -43.97
C ALA A 256 -12.78 11.72 -45.11
N LYS A 257 -13.60 12.75 -45.32
CA LYS A 257 -14.58 12.83 -46.41
C LYS A 257 -13.91 12.85 -47.77
#